data_AF-A0A963WEB9-F1
#
_entry.id   AF-A0A963WEB9-F1
#
_cell.length_a   1.000
_cell.length_b   1.000
_cell.length_c   1.000
_cell.angle_alpha   90.00
_cell.angle_beta   90.00
_cell.angle_gamma   90.00
#
_symmetry.space_group_name_H-M   'P 1'
#
loop_
_entity.id
_entity.type
_entity.pdbx_description
1 polymer ?
#
loop_
_entity_poly.entity_id
_entity_poly.type
_entity_poly.pdbx_seq_one_letter_code
_entity_poly.pdbx_strand_id
1 'polypeptide(L)'
;MAFAGLAGCESGPKVPDWNVNAIGHVDRFTEAWLKGDQRVARREFDLARAETARTGRPELVARIELNRCAAQVASLDFQPCAGFEPLRQDAGDAERAYATYLAGQPLSPAQAALLPEQHRATATGPGALPPATDPFARLIAAGVLLHRTQASPAVVEQAVETASAQGWRRPLLAWLGVQARLAEERGDAQEAARIRRRMDLVGPGKP
;
A
#
# COMPACT_ATOMS: atom_id res chain seq x y z
N MET A 1 16.30 -58.93 15.03
CA MET A 1 16.10 -57.93 16.10
C MET A 1 17.23 -56.93 15.98
N ALA A 2 17.05 -55.61 15.98
CA ALA A 2 15.96 -54.79 16.49
C ALA A 2 15.84 -53.48 15.69
N PHE A 3 14.72 -52.81 15.96
CA PHE A 3 14.07 -51.77 15.20
C PHE A 3 14.80 -50.42 15.12
N ALA A 4 14.49 -49.73 14.03
CA ALA A 4 14.74 -48.32 13.77
C ALA A 4 14.13 -47.41 14.84
N GLY A 5 14.87 -46.39 15.25
CA GLY A 5 14.35 -45.20 15.93
C GLY A 5 14.18 -44.07 14.93
N LEU A 6 12.94 -43.82 14.50
CA LEU A 6 12.58 -42.58 13.80
C LEU A 6 12.41 -41.48 14.86
N ALA A 7 13.36 -40.55 14.93
CA ALA A 7 13.21 -39.32 15.69
C ALA A 7 12.13 -38.45 15.01
N GLY A 8 11.01 -38.25 15.71
CA GLY A 8 9.92 -37.40 15.25
C GLY A 8 10.36 -35.94 15.16
N CYS A 9 10.02 -35.29 14.05
CA CYS A 9 10.12 -33.84 13.90
C CYS A 9 9.21 -33.16 14.93
N GLU A 10 9.82 -32.45 15.88
CA GLU A 10 9.11 -31.61 16.85
C GLU A 10 8.45 -30.45 16.10
N SER A 11 7.14 -30.55 15.89
CA SER A 11 6.34 -29.44 15.37
C SER A 11 6.29 -28.34 16.43
N GLY A 12 6.91 -27.19 16.15
CA GLY A 12 6.89 -26.02 17.03
C GLY A 12 5.48 -25.51 17.36
N PRO A 13 5.36 -24.54 18.27
CA PRO A 13 4.07 -24.06 18.76
C PRO A 13 3.17 -23.56 17.61
N LYS A 14 1.90 -24.01 17.62
CA LYS A 14 0.89 -23.64 16.63
C LYS A 14 0.74 -22.10 16.60
N VAL A 15 0.82 -21.50 15.41
CA VAL A 15 0.51 -20.08 15.21
C VAL A 15 -0.95 -19.82 15.62
N PRO A 16 -1.25 -18.83 16.48
CA PRO A 16 -2.62 -18.53 16.90
C PRO A 16 -3.51 -18.12 15.71
N ASP A 17 -4.76 -18.56 15.73
CA ASP A 17 -5.71 -18.35 14.62
C ASP A 17 -5.95 -16.86 14.32
N TRP A 18 -5.92 -15.98 15.34
CA TRP A 18 -6.09 -14.53 15.14
C TRP A 18 -5.06 -13.94 14.16
N ASN A 19 -3.83 -14.47 14.15
CA ASN A 19 -2.76 -13.95 13.30
C ASN A 19 -3.03 -14.31 11.83
N VAL A 20 -3.36 -15.58 11.59
CA VAL A 20 -3.71 -16.07 10.24
C VAL A 20 -4.95 -15.35 9.71
N ASN A 21 -5.97 -15.16 10.55
CA ASN A 21 -7.18 -14.44 10.17
C ASN A 21 -6.89 -12.97 9.84
N ALA A 22 -6.14 -12.27 10.69
CA ALA A 22 -5.80 -10.87 10.48
C ALA A 22 -5.06 -10.65 9.15
N ILE A 23 -4.07 -11.49 8.83
CA ILE A 23 -3.34 -11.42 7.55
C ILE A 23 -4.29 -11.65 6.37
N GLY A 24 -5.12 -12.70 6.42
CA GLY A 24 -6.07 -12.96 5.34
C GLY A 24 -7.08 -11.84 5.13
N HIS A 25 -7.52 -11.17 6.20
CA HIS A 25 -8.40 -10.00 6.13
C HIS A 25 -7.68 -8.77 5.55
N VAL A 26 -6.40 -8.55 5.88
CA VAL A 26 -5.58 -7.48 5.29
C VAL A 26 -5.41 -7.67 3.78
N ASP A 27 -5.15 -8.90 3.33
CA ASP A 27 -4.99 -9.20 1.90
C ASP A 27 -6.28 -8.92 1.13
N ARG A 28 -7.42 -9.39 1.65
CA ARG A 28 -8.74 -9.14 1.04
C ARG A 28 -9.13 -7.67 1.09
N PHE A 29 -8.81 -6.95 2.17
CA PHE A 29 -8.99 -5.51 2.25
C PHE A 29 -8.19 -4.80 1.15
N THR A 30 -6.89 -5.10 1.04
CA THR A 30 -5.97 -4.45 0.10
C THR A 30 -6.47 -4.65 -1.33
N GLU A 31 -6.78 -5.88 -1.69
CA GLU A 31 -7.27 -6.22 -3.03
C GLU A 31 -8.63 -5.56 -3.33
N ALA A 32 -9.58 -5.61 -2.40
CA ALA A 32 -10.88 -4.96 -2.58
C ALA A 32 -10.76 -3.44 -2.69
N TRP A 33 -9.89 -2.82 -1.89
CA TRP A 33 -9.63 -1.38 -1.94
C TRP A 33 -9.08 -0.96 -3.31
N LEU A 34 -8.05 -1.65 -3.80
CA LEU A 34 -7.39 -1.35 -5.07
C LEU A 34 -8.30 -1.59 -6.29
N LYS A 35 -9.17 -2.61 -6.24
CA LYS A 35 -10.26 -2.81 -7.22
C LYS A 35 -11.39 -1.78 -7.11
N GLY A 36 -11.48 -1.09 -5.97
CA GLY A 36 -12.51 -0.10 -5.69
C GLY A 36 -13.84 -0.70 -5.21
N ASP A 37 -13.85 -1.92 -4.66
CA ASP A 37 -14.98 -2.49 -3.93
C ASP A 37 -14.95 -1.99 -2.47
N GLN A 38 -15.53 -0.80 -2.27
CA GLN A 38 -15.51 -0.13 -0.96
C GLN A 38 -16.23 -0.91 0.14
N ARG A 39 -17.28 -1.65 -0.21
CA ARG A 39 -18.08 -2.39 0.77
C ARG A 39 -17.29 -3.58 1.30
N VAL A 40 -16.65 -4.35 0.41
CA VAL A 40 -15.79 -5.46 0.82
C VAL A 40 -14.56 -4.93 1.55
N ALA A 41 -13.89 -3.89 1.02
CA ALA A 41 -12.73 -3.30 1.67
C ALA A 41 -13.02 -2.90 3.12
N ARG A 42 -14.09 -2.14 3.38
CA ARG A 42 -14.45 -1.74 4.74
C ARG A 42 -14.67 -2.95 5.66
N ARG A 43 -15.42 -3.96 5.20
CA ARG A 43 -15.71 -5.14 6.01
C ARG A 43 -14.45 -5.93 6.36
N GLU A 44 -13.58 -6.17 5.39
CA GLU A 44 -12.34 -6.91 5.61
C GLU A 44 -11.38 -6.15 6.51
N PHE A 45 -11.30 -4.82 6.38
CA PHE A 45 -10.53 -3.99 7.30
C PHE A 45 -11.03 -4.07 8.74
N ASP A 46 -12.35 -3.95 8.94
CA ASP A 46 -12.96 -4.03 10.27
C ASP A 46 -12.67 -5.39 10.95
N LEU A 47 -12.68 -6.48 10.18
CA LEU A 47 -12.33 -7.82 10.65
C LEU A 47 -10.84 -7.95 11.00
N ALA A 48 -9.93 -7.48 10.13
CA ALA A 48 -8.49 -7.46 10.42
C ALA A 48 -8.17 -6.70 11.71
N ARG A 49 -8.81 -5.53 11.88
CA ARG A 49 -8.65 -4.70 13.07
C ARG A 49 -9.22 -5.37 14.31
N ALA A 50 -10.37 -6.05 14.20
CA ALA A 50 -10.97 -6.77 15.32
C ALA A 50 -10.10 -7.94 15.80
N GLU A 51 -9.52 -8.73 14.89
CA GLU A 51 -8.63 -9.86 15.25
C GLU A 51 -7.42 -9.39 16.06
N THR A 52 -6.77 -8.31 15.64
CA THR A 52 -5.62 -7.73 16.35
C THR A 52 -6.01 -6.98 17.63
N ALA A 53 -7.16 -6.30 17.65
CA ALA A 53 -7.62 -5.59 18.85
C ALA A 53 -7.92 -6.55 20.02
N ARG A 54 -8.40 -7.77 19.74
CA ARG A 54 -8.66 -8.79 20.76
C ARG A 54 -7.42 -9.25 21.52
N THR A 55 -6.22 -8.98 21.01
CA THR A 55 -4.96 -9.30 21.71
C THR A 55 -4.54 -8.22 22.69
N GLY A 56 -5.19 -7.05 22.70
CA GLY A 56 -4.80 -5.90 23.55
C GLY A 56 -3.44 -5.30 23.22
N ARG A 57 -2.91 -5.54 22.00
CA ARG A 57 -1.57 -5.12 21.57
C ARG A 57 -1.68 -3.96 20.57
N PRO A 58 -1.53 -2.70 21.01
CA PRO A 58 -1.73 -1.53 20.15
C PRO A 58 -0.79 -1.49 18.95
N GLU A 59 0.41 -2.04 19.07
CA GLU A 59 1.39 -2.13 17.98
C GLU A 59 0.92 -3.03 16.83
N LEU A 60 0.14 -4.08 17.13
CA LEU A 60 -0.44 -4.94 16.08
C LEU A 60 -1.58 -4.23 15.36
N VAL A 61 -2.44 -3.54 16.10
CA VAL A 61 -3.52 -2.73 15.52
C VAL A 61 -2.94 -1.60 14.65
N ALA A 62 -1.85 -0.98 15.10
CA ALA A 62 -1.15 0.07 14.36
C ALA A 62 -0.68 -0.42 12.98
N ARG A 63 -0.19 -1.66 12.86
CA ARG A 63 0.21 -2.24 11.56
C ARG A 63 -0.98 -2.40 10.60
N ILE A 64 -2.14 -2.81 11.11
CA ILE A 64 -3.38 -2.90 10.30
C ILE A 64 -3.79 -1.51 9.81
N GLU A 65 -3.76 -0.50 10.69
CA GLU A 65 -4.08 0.88 10.34
C GLU A 65 -3.11 1.47 9.31
N LEU A 66 -1.81 1.16 9.43
CA LEU A 66 -0.79 1.58 8.48
C LEU A 66 -0.92 0.87 7.13
N ASN A 67 -1.36 -0.38 7.08
CA ASN A 67 -1.67 -1.06 5.82
C ASN A 67 -2.83 -0.35 5.08
N ARG A 68 -3.87 0.07 5.80
CA ARG A 68 -4.94 0.89 5.22
C ARG A 68 -4.40 2.21 4.66
N CYS A 69 -3.55 2.89 5.42
CA CYS A 69 -2.94 4.14 4.96
C CYS A 69 -2.06 3.92 3.72
N ALA A 70 -1.31 2.82 3.67
CA ALA A 70 -0.52 2.44 2.50
C ALA A 70 -1.38 2.19 1.26
N ALA A 71 -2.52 1.49 1.40
CA ALA A 71 -3.45 1.26 0.31
C ALA A 71 -4.08 2.56 -0.22
N GLN A 72 -4.35 3.52 0.66
CA GLN A 72 -4.80 4.87 0.32
C GLN A 72 -3.71 5.63 -0.47
N VAL A 73 -2.47 5.67 0.04
CA VAL A 73 -1.33 6.30 -0.64
C VAL A 73 -1.06 5.68 -2.02
N ALA A 74 -1.14 4.35 -2.15
CA ALA A 74 -1.01 3.65 -3.44
C ALA A 74 -2.05 4.10 -4.47
N SER A 75 -3.22 4.56 -4.00
CA SER A 75 -4.33 5.09 -4.79
C SER A 75 -4.36 6.63 -4.85
N LEU A 76 -3.30 7.32 -4.42
CA LEU A 76 -3.19 8.78 -4.33
C LEU A 76 -4.23 9.45 -3.43
N ASP A 77 -4.77 8.71 -2.47
CA ASP A 77 -5.70 9.21 -1.45
C ASP A 77 -4.90 9.67 -0.23
N PHE A 78 -4.40 10.91 -0.27
CA PHE A 78 -3.51 11.47 0.77
C PHE A 78 -4.25 12.02 2.00
N GLN A 79 -5.11 11.20 2.61
CA GLN A 79 -5.69 11.53 3.90
C GLN A 79 -4.68 11.31 5.04
N PRO A 80 -4.82 12.03 6.16
CA PRO A 80 -4.11 11.64 7.38
C PRO A 80 -4.40 10.19 7.74
N CYS A 81 -3.41 9.46 8.25
CA CYS A 81 -3.58 8.08 8.74
C CYS A 81 -4.38 8.06 10.06
N ALA A 82 -5.61 8.58 10.08
CA ALA A 82 -6.36 8.95 11.28
C ALA A 82 -6.60 7.79 12.25
N GLY A 83 -6.68 6.54 11.76
CA GLY A 83 -6.80 5.37 12.63
C GLY A 83 -5.49 4.96 13.32
N PHE A 84 -4.33 5.33 12.76
CA PHE A 84 -3.03 5.13 13.39
C PHE A 84 -2.73 6.20 14.45
N GLU A 85 -3.23 7.42 14.30
CA GLU A 85 -2.80 8.52 15.19
C GLU A 85 -3.08 8.32 16.68
N PRO A 86 -4.24 7.78 17.10
CA PRO A 86 -4.46 7.43 18.50
C PRO A 86 -3.50 6.36 19.04
N LEU A 87 -2.90 5.54 18.16
CA LEU A 87 -2.00 4.44 18.51
C LEU A 87 -0.52 4.86 18.47
N ARG A 88 -0.20 6.05 17.94
CA ARG A 88 1.18 6.47 17.65
C ARG A 88 2.10 6.45 18.87
N GLN A 89 1.57 6.80 20.05
CA GLN A 89 2.35 6.83 21.30
C GLN A 89 2.77 5.43 21.76
N ASP A 90 1.95 4.41 21.46
CA ASP A 90 2.18 3.02 21.86
C ASP A 90 2.77 2.16 20.73
N ALA A 91 2.93 2.73 19.53
CA ALA A 91 3.53 2.07 18.38
C ALA A 91 5.06 1.92 18.54
N GLY A 92 5.69 1.03 17.77
CA GLY A 92 7.14 0.94 17.69
C GLY A 92 7.76 2.04 16.81
N ASP A 93 9.09 2.13 16.84
CA ASP A 93 9.83 3.08 15.99
C ASP A 93 9.64 2.80 14.50
N ALA A 94 9.53 1.53 14.11
CA ALA A 94 9.31 1.13 12.73
C ALA A 94 7.94 1.58 12.20
N GLU A 95 6.88 1.40 13.00
CA GLU A 95 5.53 1.86 12.65
C GLU A 95 5.48 3.39 12.55
N ARG A 96 6.10 4.11 13.49
CA ARG A 96 6.20 5.58 13.42
C ARG A 96 6.97 6.05 12.18
N ALA A 97 8.10 5.42 11.86
CA ALA A 97 8.88 5.74 10.67
C ALA A 97 8.08 5.49 9.39
N TYR A 98 7.33 4.37 9.33
CA TYR A 98 6.48 4.06 8.20
C TYR A 98 5.30 5.03 8.06
N ALA A 99 4.68 5.46 9.16
CA ALA A 99 3.65 6.50 9.13
C ALA A 99 4.19 7.82 8.54
N THR A 100 5.37 8.25 8.99
CA THR A 100 6.06 9.45 8.50
C THR A 100 6.42 9.32 7.02
N TYR A 101 6.86 8.13 6.58
CA TYR A 101 7.09 7.80 5.17
C TYR A 101 5.83 7.96 4.31
N LEU A 102 4.72 7.34 4.73
CA LEU A 102 3.43 7.39 4.02
C LEU A 102 2.86 8.81 3.95
N ALA A 103 3.07 9.61 4.99
CA ALA A 103 2.68 11.03 5.03
C ALA A 103 3.57 11.94 4.16
N GLY A 104 4.50 11.37 3.36
CA GLY A 104 5.42 12.11 2.52
C GLY A 104 6.45 12.95 3.28
N GLN A 105 6.53 12.82 4.61
CA GLN A 105 7.40 13.64 5.44
C GLN A 105 8.88 13.19 5.31
N PRO A 106 9.84 14.10 5.54
CA PRO A 106 11.26 13.75 5.54
C PRO A 106 11.58 12.78 6.69
N LEU A 107 12.53 11.88 6.45
CA LEU A 107 13.03 10.91 7.42
C LEU A 107 14.51 11.14 7.69
N SER A 108 14.95 10.91 8.92
CA SER A 108 16.38 10.75 9.19
C SER A 108 16.90 9.43 8.59
N PRO A 109 18.22 9.30 8.36
CA PRO A 109 18.81 8.03 7.89
C PRO A 109 18.48 6.84 8.81
N ALA A 110 18.43 7.06 10.13
CA ALA A 110 18.06 6.03 11.10
C ALA A 110 16.60 5.58 10.93
N GLN A 111 15.67 6.52 10.69
CA GLN A 111 14.27 6.17 10.44
C GLN A 111 14.09 5.49 9.08
N ALA A 112 14.80 5.93 8.05
CA ALA A 112 14.78 5.30 6.74
C ALA A 112 15.23 3.82 6.79
N ALA A 113 16.20 3.50 7.65
CA ALA A 113 16.66 2.12 7.86
C ALA A 113 15.60 1.21 8.52
N LEU A 114 14.62 1.77 9.24
CA LEU A 114 13.53 1.02 9.87
C LEU A 114 12.39 0.67 8.91
N LEU A 115 12.36 1.26 7.72
CA LEU A 115 11.32 0.96 6.74
C LEU A 115 11.42 -0.49 6.23
N PRO A 116 10.30 -1.05 5.74
CA PRO A 116 10.34 -2.26 4.93
C PRO A 116 11.38 -2.11 3.80
N GLU A 117 12.15 -3.16 3.56
CA GLU A 117 13.33 -3.14 2.69
C GLU A 117 13.03 -2.50 1.32
N GLN A 118 11.90 -2.86 0.73
CA GLN A 118 11.44 -2.38 -0.56
C GLN A 118 11.27 -0.85 -0.62
N HIS A 119 11.03 -0.17 0.51
CA HIS A 119 10.82 1.28 0.55
C HIS A 119 12.06 2.09 0.93
N ARG A 120 13.13 1.45 1.40
CA ARG A 120 14.33 2.15 1.91
C ARG A 120 14.99 3.01 0.84
N ALA A 121 15.11 2.50 -0.39
CA ALA A 121 15.71 3.25 -1.50
C ALA A 121 14.87 4.48 -1.88
N THR A 122 13.55 4.36 -1.92
CA THR A 122 12.62 5.47 -2.17
C THR A 122 12.70 6.55 -1.08
N ALA A 123 12.95 6.15 0.18
CA ALA A 123 13.06 7.09 1.28
C ALA A 123 14.31 7.98 1.17
N THR A 124 15.38 7.49 0.54
CA THR A 124 16.66 8.19 0.44
C THR A 124 16.88 8.93 -0.90
N GLY A 125 16.07 8.68 -1.93
CA GLY A 125 16.26 9.33 -3.22
C GLY A 125 15.03 9.30 -4.15
N PRO A 126 14.88 10.29 -5.04
CA PRO A 126 13.79 10.35 -6.00
C PRO A 126 13.96 9.27 -7.08
N GLY A 127 12.85 8.66 -7.50
CA GLY A 127 12.81 7.73 -8.65
C GLY A 127 13.21 6.27 -8.36
N ALA A 128 13.68 5.94 -7.15
CA ALA A 128 13.88 4.55 -6.74
C ALA A 128 12.52 3.91 -6.41
N LEU A 129 12.02 3.05 -7.29
CA LEU A 129 10.81 2.26 -7.05
C LEU A 129 11.16 0.79 -6.75
N PRO A 130 10.37 0.11 -5.89
CA PRO A 130 10.37 -1.33 -5.74
C PRO A 130 10.30 -2.10 -7.08
N PRO A 131 10.75 -3.37 -7.12
CA PRO A 131 10.69 -4.20 -8.33
C PRO A 131 9.25 -4.45 -8.79
N ALA A 132 9.07 -4.81 -10.07
CA ALA A 132 7.74 -5.02 -10.66
C ALA A 132 7.01 -6.25 -10.07
N THR A 133 7.75 -7.16 -9.44
CA THR A 133 7.23 -8.32 -8.71
C THR A 133 6.56 -7.96 -7.39
N ASP A 134 6.75 -6.73 -6.89
CA ASP A 134 6.00 -6.17 -5.76
C ASP A 134 5.20 -4.93 -6.22
N PRO A 135 4.09 -5.14 -6.96
CA PRO A 135 3.33 -4.05 -7.56
C PRO A 135 2.67 -3.15 -6.51
N PHE A 136 2.29 -3.70 -5.35
CA PHE A 136 1.68 -2.90 -4.29
C PHE A 136 2.70 -1.94 -3.66
N ALA A 137 3.88 -2.44 -3.28
CA ALA A 137 4.94 -1.58 -2.76
C ALA A 137 5.37 -0.53 -3.79
N ARG A 138 5.44 -0.90 -5.07
CA ARG A 138 5.76 0.02 -6.15
C ARG A 138 4.79 1.20 -6.23
N LEU A 139 3.48 0.93 -6.11
CA LEU A 139 2.48 2.00 -6.09
C LEU A 139 2.54 2.86 -4.83
N ILE A 140 2.82 2.28 -3.66
CA ILE A 140 3.04 3.05 -2.43
C ILE A 140 4.24 4.01 -2.62
N ALA A 141 5.36 3.50 -3.10
CA ALA A 141 6.57 4.29 -3.33
C ALA A 141 6.33 5.42 -4.34
N ALA A 142 5.65 5.12 -5.45
CA ALA A 142 5.27 6.14 -6.42
C ALA A 142 4.34 7.20 -5.81
N GLY A 143 3.37 6.78 -4.99
CA GLY A 143 2.45 7.67 -4.28
C GLY A 143 3.19 8.59 -3.30
N VAL A 144 4.14 8.07 -2.53
CA VAL A 144 4.99 8.87 -1.63
C VAL A 144 5.84 9.87 -2.40
N LEU A 145 6.45 9.47 -3.54
CA LEU A 145 7.19 10.40 -4.39
C LEU A 145 6.28 11.50 -4.95
N LEU A 146 5.06 11.18 -5.37
CA LEU A 146 4.10 12.19 -5.83
C LEU A 146 3.71 13.13 -4.69
N HIS A 147 3.45 12.61 -3.49
CA HIS A 147 3.09 13.40 -2.32
C HIS A 147 4.19 14.41 -1.94
N ARG A 148 5.46 14.03 -2.16
CA ARG A 148 6.66 14.85 -1.97
C ARG A 148 6.98 15.78 -3.14
N THR A 149 6.13 15.83 -4.16
CA THR A 149 6.38 16.55 -5.43
C THR A 149 7.70 16.12 -6.11
N GLN A 150 8.06 14.84 -6.00
CA GLN A 150 9.30 14.22 -6.51
C GLN A 150 9.04 13.12 -7.54
N ALA A 151 7.79 12.88 -7.95
CA ALA A 151 7.47 11.91 -9.00
C ALA A 151 7.88 12.46 -10.37
N SER A 152 8.83 11.80 -11.02
CA SER A 152 9.20 12.10 -12.41
C SER A 152 8.16 11.55 -13.41
N PRO A 153 8.16 12.00 -14.68
CA PRO A 153 7.30 11.41 -15.71
C PRO A 153 7.44 9.89 -15.82
N ALA A 154 8.66 9.35 -15.65
CA ALA A 154 8.92 7.90 -15.65
C ALA A 154 8.25 7.18 -14.48
N VAL A 155 8.24 7.78 -13.27
CA VAL A 155 7.53 7.23 -12.11
C VAL A 155 6.02 7.17 -12.38
N VAL A 156 5.46 8.22 -12.96
CA VAL A 156 4.04 8.29 -13.32
C VAL A 156 3.67 7.24 -14.36
N GLU A 157 4.51 7.02 -15.37
CA GLU A 157 4.33 5.97 -16.39
C GLU A 157 4.37 4.58 -15.75
N GLN A 158 5.41 4.29 -14.96
CA GLN A 158 5.56 3.02 -14.25
C GLN A 158 4.39 2.73 -13.32
N ALA A 159 3.83 3.75 -12.65
CA ALA A 159 2.67 3.58 -11.78
C ALA A 159 1.38 3.25 -12.55
N VAL A 160 1.13 3.90 -13.70
CA VAL A 160 0.01 3.54 -14.58
C VAL A 160 0.14 2.11 -15.09
N GLU A 161 1.31 1.73 -15.60
CA GLU A 161 1.53 0.37 -16.09
C GLU A 161 1.38 -0.68 -14.98
N THR A 162 1.88 -0.38 -13.78
CA THR A 162 1.73 -1.26 -12.60
C THR A 162 0.26 -1.46 -12.24
N ALA A 163 -0.51 -0.37 -12.10
CA ALA A 163 -1.93 -0.46 -11.76
C ALA A 163 -2.76 -1.13 -12.88
N SER A 164 -2.44 -0.85 -14.14
CA SER A 164 -3.08 -1.43 -15.32
C SER A 164 -2.86 -2.94 -15.41
N ALA A 165 -1.61 -3.40 -15.24
CA ALA A 165 -1.26 -4.82 -15.31
C ALA A 165 -1.93 -5.66 -14.22
N GLN A 166 -2.20 -5.08 -13.04
CA GLN A 166 -2.90 -5.75 -11.95
C GLN A 166 -4.44 -5.65 -12.06
N GLY A 167 -4.98 -4.85 -12.98
CA GLY A 167 -6.41 -4.58 -13.05
C GLY A 167 -6.94 -3.78 -11.84
N TRP A 168 -6.07 -3.01 -11.18
CA TRP A 168 -6.42 -2.23 -10.00
C TRP A 168 -7.00 -0.87 -10.40
N ARG A 169 -8.33 -0.85 -10.52
CA ARG A 169 -9.13 0.28 -10.99
C ARG A 169 -8.86 1.59 -10.25
N ARG A 170 -8.79 1.55 -8.91
CA ARG A 170 -8.72 2.76 -8.06
C ARG A 170 -7.38 3.51 -8.25
N PRO A 171 -6.20 2.87 -8.09
CA PRO A 171 -4.94 3.54 -8.41
C PRO A 171 -4.80 3.84 -9.91
N LEU A 172 -5.32 3.00 -10.81
CA LEU A 172 -5.24 3.28 -12.25
C LEU A 172 -5.94 4.59 -12.62
N LEU A 173 -7.17 4.84 -12.15
CA LEU A 173 -7.87 6.09 -12.39
C LEU A 173 -7.12 7.29 -11.80
N ALA A 174 -6.59 7.15 -10.59
CA ALA A 174 -5.85 8.22 -9.93
C ALA A 174 -4.59 8.61 -10.74
N TRP A 175 -3.79 7.62 -11.16
CA TRP A 175 -2.56 7.86 -11.92
C TRP A 175 -2.81 8.31 -13.36
N LEU A 176 -3.87 7.83 -14.02
CA LEU A 176 -4.30 8.39 -15.32
C LEU A 176 -4.72 9.86 -15.18
N GLY A 177 -5.37 10.24 -14.07
CA GLY A 177 -5.67 11.64 -13.77
C GLY A 177 -4.41 12.51 -13.66
N VAL A 178 -3.36 11.99 -13.01
CA VAL A 178 -2.04 12.66 -12.97
C VAL A 178 -1.44 12.80 -14.37
N GLN A 179 -1.45 11.74 -15.18
CA GLN A 179 -0.94 11.82 -16.56
C GLN A 179 -1.72 12.82 -17.43
N ALA A 180 -3.05 12.84 -17.32
CA ALA A 180 -3.89 13.77 -18.07
C ALA A 180 -3.56 15.22 -17.72
N ARG A 181 -3.44 15.53 -16.42
CA ARG A 181 -3.05 16.88 -15.96
C ARG A 181 -1.68 17.29 -16.49
N LEU A 182 -0.68 16.40 -16.39
CA LEU A 182 0.65 16.67 -16.94
C LEU A 182 0.63 16.91 -18.45
N ALA A 183 -0.24 16.21 -19.19
CA ALA A 183 -0.43 16.41 -20.62
C ALA A 183 -1.06 17.77 -20.95
N GLU A 184 -2.02 18.21 -20.16
CA GLU A 184 -2.64 19.53 -20.28
C GLU A 184 -1.64 20.65 -19.98
N GLU A 185 -0.86 20.52 -18.90
CA GLU A 185 0.14 21.51 -18.48
C GLU A 185 1.24 21.74 -19.54
N ARG A 186 1.57 20.70 -20.32
CA ARG A 186 2.51 20.79 -21.46
C ARG A 186 1.86 21.15 -22.80
N GLY A 187 0.56 21.45 -22.83
CA GLY A 187 -0.19 21.84 -24.03
C GLY A 187 -0.52 20.69 -24.99
N ASP A 188 -0.36 19.44 -24.57
CA ASP A 188 -0.61 18.26 -25.40
C ASP A 188 -2.08 17.79 -25.26
N ALA A 189 -2.96 18.53 -25.92
CA ALA A 189 -4.40 18.29 -25.88
C ALA A 189 -4.79 16.92 -26.47
N GLN A 190 -4.04 16.41 -27.45
CA GLN A 190 -4.32 15.12 -28.08
C GLN A 190 -4.04 13.97 -27.10
N GLU A 191 -2.91 14.04 -26.40
CA GLU A 191 -2.56 13.04 -25.40
C GLU A 191 -3.48 13.07 -24.18
N ALA A 192 -3.81 14.27 -23.69
CA ALA A 192 -4.79 14.42 -22.61
C ALA A 192 -6.15 13.79 -22.99
N ALA A 193 -6.63 14.03 -24.22
CA ALA A 193 -7.85 13.41 -24.72
C ALA A 193 -7.75 11.88 -24.83
N ARG A 194 -6.59 11.33 -25.23
CA ARG A 194 -6.34 9.88 -25.26
C ARG A 194 -6.40 9.28 -23.85
N ILE A 195 -5.78 9.93 -22.87
CA ILE A 195 -5.78 9.48 -21.47
C ILE A 195 -7.20 9.52 -20.89
N ARG A 196 -7.98 10.57 -21.15
CA ARG A 196 -9.37 10.65 -20.70
C ARG A 196 -10.23 9.51 -21.25
N ARG A 197 -10.07 9.14 -22.53
CA ARG A 197 -10.75 7.95 -23.08
C ARG A 197 -10.36 6.66 -22.36
N ARG A 198 -9.11 6.51 -21.91
CA ARG A 198 -8.71 5.36 -21.06
C ARG A 198 -9.40 5.41 -19.71
N MET A 199 -9.53 6.58 -19.10
CA MET A 199 -10.25 6.75 -17.82
C MET A 199 -11.73 6.38 -17.98
N ASP A 200 -12.38 6.75 -19.09
CA ASP A 200 -13.78 6.42 -19.36
C ASP A 200 -14.02 4.90 -19.46
N LEU A 201 -13.04 4.12 -19.95
CA LEU A 201 -13.12 2.66 -19.98
C LEU A 201 -13.05 2.02 -18.58
N VAL A 202 -12.36 2.70 -17.65
CA VAL A 202 -12.07 2.19 -16.29
C VAL A 202 -13.10 2.70 -15.27
N GLY A 203 -13.67 3.88 -15.52
CA GLY A 203 -14.76 4.45 -14.73
C GLY A 203 -16.02 3.57 -14.77
N PRO A 204 -16.97 3.76 -13.83
CA PRO A 204 -18.27 3.11 -13.95
C PRO A 204 -18.87 3.51 -15.29
N GLY A 205 -19.19 2.52 -16.12
CA GLY A 205 -19.84 2.75 -17.41
C GLY A 205 -21.02 3.69 -17.22
N LYS A 206 -21.09 4.74 -18.04
CA LYS A 206 -22.26 5.60 -18.07
C LYS A 206 -23.48 4.69 -18.30
N PRO A 207 -24.55 4.78 -17.48
CA PRO A 207 -25.76 3.99 -17.70
C PRO A 207 -26.36 4.25 -19.08
#